data_AF-A0A6L2L6W8-F1
#
_entry.id   AF-A0A6L2L6W8-F1
#
_cell.length_a   1.000
_cell.length_b   1.000
_cell.length_c   1.000
_cell.angle_alpha   90.00
_cell.angle_beta   90.00
_cell.angle_gamma   90.00
#
_symmetry.space_group_name_H-M   'P 1'
#
loop_
_entity.id
_entity.type
_entity.pdbx_description
1 polymer ?
#
loop_
_entity_poly.entity_id
_entity_poly.type
_entity_poly.pdbx_seq_one_letter_code
_entity_poly.pdbx_strand_id
1 'polypeptide(L)'
;MENLIDHKVKVIRCDNETEFKNREMNQFCEMKVIMRKFSVARTPQQNEVAGRRNKTLIKAAMTMLADSKLPTIFWAEAVSTACYVQNRVLVVKPHNKTPYENFHGRTPTLSFMRPFGCPVTILNTIDHLSKFNGKADEGFFVGYSFNSKTFRVFNSRTRIVEENLHIRFSECTPNVVDS
;
A
#
# COMPACT_ATOMS: atom_id res chain seq x y z
N MET A 1 -6.95 -13.29 -5.94
CA MET A 1 -6.47 -13.53 -4.55
C MET A 1 -7.05 -14.82 -3.97
N GLU A 2 -8.36 -15.05 -3.96
CA GLU A 2 -8.96 -16.28 -3.35
C GLU A 2 -8.38 -17.59 -3.90
N ASN A 3 -8.19 -17.69 -5.21
CA ASN A 3 -7.65 -18.90 -5.86
C ASN A 3 -6.13 -19.10 -5.64
N LEU A 4 -5.40 -18.08 -5.19
CA LEU A 4 -3.94 -18.14 -5.01
C LEU A 4 -3.53 -18.63 -3.62
N ILE A 5 -4.46 -18.62 -2.66
CA ILE A 5 -4.16 -18.77 -1.23
C ILE A 5 -5.15 -19.74 -0.55
N ASP A 6 -6.07 -20.34 -1.31
CA ASP A 6 -7.14 -21.24 -0.85
C ASP A 6 -8.01 -20.69 0.30
N HIS A 7 -8.04 -19.37 0.45
CA HIS A 7 -8.91 -18.67 1.40
C HIS A 7 -10.03 -17.98 0.63
N LYS A 8 -11.23 -18.56 0.66
CA LYS A 8 -12.44 -17.98 0.07
C LYS A 8 -13.12 -17.02 1.05
N VAL A 9 -13.50 -15.84 0.58
CA VAL A 9 -14.31 -14.91 1.35
C VAL A 9 -15.70 -15.52 1.51
N LYS A 10 -16.12 -15.82 2.74
CA LYS A 10 -17.43 -16.44 3.00
C LYS A 10 -18.53 -15.42 3.21
N VAL A 11 -18.18 -14.30 3.85
CA VAL A 11 -19.15 -13.28 4.28
C VAL A 11 -18.56 -11.90 4.07
N ILE A 12 -19.32 -11.00 3.46
CA ILE A 12 -19.04 -9.57 3.39
C ILE A 12 -20.09 -8.84 4.23
N ARG A 13 -19.64 -7.98 5.14
CA ARG A 13 -20.52 -7.07 5.89
C ARG A 13 -20.32 -5.64 5.40
N CYS A 14 -21.41 -5.00 4.98
CA CYS A 14 -21.43 -3.60 4.54
C CYS A 14 -22.44 -2.80 5.36
N ASP A 15 -22.33 -1.48 5.37
CA ASP A 15 -23.44 -0.62 5.77
C ASP A 15 -24.58 -0.66 4.74
N ASN A 16 -25.69 -0.07 5.16
CA ASN A 16 -26.89 0.07 4.34
C ASN A 16 -26.78 1.18 3.28
N GLU A 17 -25.57 1.71 3.03
CA GLU A 17 -25.34 2.72 2.00
C GLU A 17 -25.65 2.18 0.60
N THR A 18 -26.12 3.06 -0.26
CA THR A 18 -26.61 2.71 -1.60
C THR A 18 -25.50 2.25 -2.52
N GLU A 19 -24.26 2.68 -2.29
CA GLU A 19 -23.08 2.28 -3.07
C GLU A 19 -22.88 0.76 -3.06
N PHE A 20 -23.10 0.12 -1.91
CA PHE A 20 -22.99 -1.32 -1.76
C PHE A 20 -24.26 -2.07 -2.17
N LYS A 21 -25.40 -1.37 -2.35
CA LYS A 21 -26.68 -1.96 -2.77
C LYS A 21 -26.91 -1.78 -4.26
N ASN A 22 -26.01 -2.35 -5.06
CA ASN A 22 -26.14 -2.33 -6.51
C ASN A 22 -26.23 -3.76 -7.10
N ARG A 23 -26.75 -3.85 -8.33
CA ARG A 23 -26.96 -5.12 -9.03
C ARG A 23 -25.66 -5.87 -9.30
N GLU A 24 -24.60 -5.15 -9.65
CA GLU A 24 -23.29 -5.74 -9.96
C GLU A 24 -22.69 -6.45 -8.75
N MET A 25 -22.74 -5.82 -7.58
CA MET A 25 -22.25 -6.38 -6.32
C MET A 25 -23.09 -7.58 -5.86
N ASN A 26 -24.40 -7.56 -6.13
CA ASN A 26 -25.25 -8.73 -5.88
C ASN A 26 -24.86 -9.90 -6.77
N GLN A 27 -24.74 -9.65 -8.08
CA GLN A 27 -24.33 -10.67 -9.04
C GLN A 27 -22.94 -11.24 -8.72
N PHE A 28 -21.98 -10.39 -8.35
CA PHE A 28 -20.65 -10.82 -7.94
C PHE A 28 -20.70 -11.73 -6.71
N CYS A 29 -21.46 -11.36 -5.67
CA CYS A 29 -21.57 -12.15 -4.46
C CYS A 29 -22.27 -13.49 -4.71
N GLU A 30 -23.32 -13.51 -5.55
CA GLU A 30 -24.01 -14.74 -5.95
C GLU A 30 -23.08 -15.67 -6.73
N MET A 31 -22.38 -15.15 -7.75
CA MET A 31 -21.41 -15.91 -8.54
C MET A 31 -20.28 -16.50 -7.71
N LYS A 32 -19.84 -15.78 -6.67
CA LYS A 32 -18.76 -16.21 -5.77
C LYS A 32 -19.25 -16.97 -4.54
N VAL A 33 -20.57 -17.15 -4.38
CA VAL A 33 -21.22 -17.77 -3.23
C VAL A 33 -20.80 -17.10 -1.91
N ILE A 34 -20.78 -15.76 -1.91
CA ILE A 34 -20.43 -14.91 -0.77
C ILE A 34 -21.71 -14.43 -0.10
N MET A 35 -21.86 -14.71 1.19
CA MET A 35 -22.99 -14.22 1.97
C MET A 35 -22.85 -12.73 2.27
N ARG A 36 -23.87 -11.94 1.93
CA ARG A 36 -23.91 -10.51 2.27
C ARG A 36 -24.65 -10.28 3.59
N LYS A 37 -24.08 -9.48 4.46
CA LYS A 37 -24.73 -8.99 5.69
C LYS A 37 -24.73 -7.47 5.67
N PHE A 38 -25.88 -6.86 5.93
CA PHE A 38 -25.97 -5.40 6.04
C PHE A 38 -26.08 -5.01 7.52
N SER A 39 -25.36 -3.97 7.91
CA SER A 39 -25.52 -3.41 9.24
C SER A 39 -26.85 -2.69 9.37
N VAL A 40 -27.42 -2.66 10.57
CA VAL A 40 -28.67 -1.93 10.82
C VAL A 40 -28.41 -0.44 10.61
N ALA A 41 -29.37 0.26 10.00
CA ALA A 41 -29.26 1.70 9.82
C ALA A 41 -29.00 2.40 11.17
N ARG A 42 -28.10 3.38 11.19
CA ARG A 42 -27.71 4.16 12.39
C ARG A 42 -27.01 3.35 13.51
N THR A 43 -26.40 2.19 13.20
CA THR A 43 -25.53 1.44 14.14
C THR A 43 -24.06 1.44 13.68
N PRO A 44 -23.35 2.59 13.76
CA PRO A 44 -21.94 2.70 13.32
C PRO A 44 -21.00 1.75 14.06
N GLN A 45 -21.39 1.26 15.24
CA GLN A 45 -20.65 0.27 16.02
C GLN A 45 -20.44 -1.05 15.25
N GLN A 46 -21.38 -1.43 14.38
CA GLN A 46 -21.28 -2.69 13.61
C GLN A 46 -20.18 -2.65 12.53
N ASN A 47 -19.81 -1.46 12.05
CA ASN A 47 -18.74 -1.22 11.08
C ASN A 47 -17.52 -0.51 11.70
N GLU A 48 -17.48 -0.43 13.04
CA GLU A 48 -16.47 0.35 13.76
C GLU A 48 -15.05 -0.17 13.52
N VAL A 49 -14.89 -1.48 13.26
CA VAL A 49 -13.58 -2.05 12.93
C VAL A 49 -13.07 -1.51 11.60
N ALA A 50 -13.90 -1.51 10.56
CA ALA A 50 -13.53 -0.98 9.24
C ALA A 50 -13.29 0.53 9.31
N GLY A 51 -14.17 1.29 9.98
CA GLY A 51 -14.02 2.73 10.15
C GLY A 51 -12.74 3.13 10.90
N ARG A 52 -12.41 2.43 12.00
CA ARG A 52 -11.17 2.66 12.75
C ARG A 52 -9.93 2.37 11.90
N ARG A 53 -9.95 1.29 11.12
CA ARG A 53 -8.85 0.92 10.21
C ARG A 53 -8.66 1.97 9.12
N ASN A 54 -9.75 2.39 8.46
CA ASN A 54 -9.68 3.43 7.43
C ASN A 54 -9.15 4.75 7.98
N LYS A 55 -9.64 5.18 9.16
CA LYS A 55 -9.11 6.39 9.83
C LYS A 55 -7.62 6.30 10.14
N THR A 56 -7.16 5.13 10.59
CA THR A 56 -5.75 4.89 10.89
C THR A 56 -4.89 4.89 9.63
N LEU A 57 -5.40 4.31 8.54
CA LEU A 57 -4.74 4.27 7.24
C LEU A 57 -4.55 5.68 6.66
N ILE A 58 -5.62 6.48 6.64
CA ILE A 58 -5.58 7.86 6.16
C ILE A 58 -4.61 8.71 6.99
N LYS A 59 -4.65 8.58 8.32
CA LYS A 59 -3.70 9.29 9.18
C LYS A 59 -2.25 8.91 8.87
N ALA A 60 -1.96 7.62 8.71
CA ALA A 60 -0.60 7.16 8.39
C ALA A 60 -0.14 7.69 7.02
N ALA A 61 -1.00 7.68 6.00
CA ALA A 61 -0.69 8.25 4.70
C ALA A 61 -0.43 9.76 4.76
N MET A 62 -1.22 10.51 5.52
CA MET A 62 -0.99 11.94 5.75
C MET A 62 0.35 12.20 6.46
N THR A 63 0.70 11.38 7.47
CA THR A 63 2.00 11.46 8.14
C THR A 63 3.15 11.19 7.18
N MET A 64 3.05 10.17 6.32
CA MET A 64 4.07 9.87 5.30
C MET A 64 4.29 11.04 4.34
N LEU A 65 3.21 11.67 3.84
CA LEU A 65 3.29 12.83 2.96
C LEU A 65 3.93 14.05 3.64
N ALA A 66 3.56 14.29 4.91
CA ALA A 66 4.09 15.40 5.69
C ALA A 66 5.58 15.23 5.97
N ASP A 67 6.01 14.04 6.38
CA ASP A 67 7.40 13.70 6.66
C ASP A 67 8.26 13.80 5.39
N SER A 68 7.76 13.27 4.27
CA SER A 68 8.47 13.30 3.00
C SER A 68 8.42 14.65 2.29
N LYS A 69 7.63 15.62 2.79
CA LYS A 69 7.35 16.91 2.14
C LYS A 69 6.84 16.77 0.70
N LEU A 70 6.14 15.68 0.40
CA LEU A 70 5.60 15.43 -0.94
C LEU A 70 4.19 16.04 -1.08
N PRO A 71 3.82 16.54 -2.27
CA PRO A 71 2.49 17.11 -2.49
C PRO A 71 1.38 16.07 -2.33
N THR A 72 0.18 16.54 -2.01
CA THR A 72 -1.02 15.71 -1.82
C THR A 72 -1.44 14.92 -3.06
N ILE A 73 -0.93 15.24 -4.25
CA ILE A 73 -1.14 14.47 -5.48
C ILE A 73 -0.74 12.99 -5.32
N PHE A 74 0.22 12.70 -4.42
CA PHE A 74 0.69 11.35 -4.14
C PHE A 74 -0.15 10.60 -3.09
N TRP A 75 -1.33 11.11 -2.71
CA TRP A 75 -2.15 10.50 -1.66
C TRP A 75 -2.48 9.03 -1.91
N ALA A 76 -2.76 8.65 -3.16
CA ALA A 76 -3.12 7.26 -3.49
C ALA A 76 -1.93 6.31 -3.24
N GLU A 77 -0.73 6.74 -3.62
CA GLU A 77 0.51 6.01 -3.40
C GLU A 77 0.87 5.93 -1.90
N ALA A 78 0.66 7.04 -1.17
CA ALA A 78 0.86 7.07 0.29
C ALA A 78 -0.13 6.14 1.02
N VAL A 79 -1.40 6.10 0.62
CA VAL A 79 -2.41 5.19 1.18
C VAL A 79 -2.06 3.74 0.88
N SER A 80 -1.64 3.44 -0.35
CA SER A 80 -1.18 2.10 -0.74
C SER A 80 0.03 1.65 0.08
N THR A 81 1.02 2.53 0.25
CA THR A 81 2.23 2.27 1.06
C THR A 81 1.89 2.06 2.52
N ALA A 82 1.04 2.92 3.09
CA ALA A 82 0.57 2.77 4.46
C ALA A 82 -0.14 1.42 4.67
N CYS A 83 -0.98 0.99 3.71
CA CYS A 83 -1.65 -0.30 3.77
C CYS A 83 -0.65 -1.45 3.75
N TYR A 84 0.33 -1.39 2.84
CA TYR A 84 1.40 -2.39 2.73
C TYR A 84 2.19 -2.53 4.03
N VAL A 85 2.62 -1.42 4.62
CA VAL A 85 3.40 -1.40 5.86
C VAL A 85 2.56 -1.90 7.03
N GLN A 86 1.34 -1.39 7.21
CA GLN A 86 0.47 -1.78 8.32
C GLN A 86 0.14 -3.27 8.30
N ASN A 87 -0.09 -3.85 7.13
CA ASN A 87 -0.38 -5.29 7.00
C ASN A 87 0.81 -6.18 7.39
N ARG A 88 2.04 -5.66 7.36
CA ARG A 88 3.28 -6.42 7.61
C ARG A 88 3.97 -6.10 8.94
N VAL A 89 3.66 -4.97 9.57
CA VAL A 89 4.32 -4.53 10.81
C VAL A 89 3.37 -4.56 12.00
N LEU A 90 2.08 -4.24 11.81
CA LEU A 90 1.16 -4.15 12.94
C LEU A 90 0.75 -5.54 13.41
N VAL A 91 1.17 -5.89 14.63
CA VAL A 91 0.80 -7.14 15.28
C VAL A 91 -0.60 -7.05 15.87
N VAL A 92 -1.43 -8.04 15.57
CA VAL A 92 -2.78 -8.18 16.14
C VAL A 92 -2.66 -8.92 17.48
N LYS A 93 -2.88 -8.20 18.59
CA LYS A 93 -2.68 -8.67 19.97
C LYS A 93 -3.22 -10.08 20.28
N PRO A 94 -4.45 -10.48 19.88
CA PRO A 94 -4.95 -11.83 20.16
C PRO A 94 -4.11 -12.98 19.61
N HIS A 95 -3.37 -12.76 18.52
CA HIS A 95 -2.66 -13.82 17.80
C HIS A 95 -1.15 -13.65 17.80
N ASN A 96 -0.65 -12.51 18.30
CA ASN A 96 0.76 -12.10 18.21
C ASN A 96 1.35 -12.27 16.79
N LYS A 97 0.50 -12.06 15.77
CA LYS A 97 0.84 -12.18 14.35
C LYS A 97 0.37 -10.95 13.60
N THR A 98 1.08 -10.62 12.55
CA THR A 98 0.70 -9.59 11.58
C THR A 98 -0.42 -10.10 10.67
N PRO A 99 -1.25 -9.22 10.07
CA PRO A 99 -2.21 -9.62 9.03
C PRO A 99 -1.57 -10.42 7.91
N TYR A 100 -0.35 -10.06 7.50
CA TYR A 100 0.42 -10.79 6.50
C TYR A 100 0.75 -12.23 6.92
N GLU A 101 1.19 -12.45 8.16
CA GLU A 101 1.46 -13.80 8.68
C GLU A 101 0.19 -14.62 8.79
N ASN A 102 -0.90 -14.02 9.24
CA ASN A 102 -2.19 -14.71 9.32
C ASN A 102 -2.69 -15.13 7.94
N PHE A 103 -2.44 -14.30 6.92
CA PHE A 103 -2.97 -14.54 5.58
C PHE A 103 -2.07 -15.44 4.71
N HIS A 104 -0.74 -15.36 4.88
CA HIS A 104 0.22 -16.12 4.06
C HIS A 104 0.97 -17.22 4.81
N GLY A 105 0.79 -17.34 6.13
CA GLY A 105 1.47 -18.34 6.95
C GLY A 105 2.99 -18.15 7.08
N ARG A 106 3.54 -17.01 6.63
CA ARG A 106 4.97 -16.70 6.64
C ARG A 106 5.26 -15.31 7.20
N THR A 107 6.37 -15.17 7.90
CA THR A 107 6.83 -13.88 8.43
C THR A 107 7.27 -12.96 7.29
N PRO A 108 6.82 -11.70 7.27
CA PRO A 108 7.23 -10.75 6.24
C PRO A 108 8.69 -10.36 6.43
N THR A 109 9.46 -10.35 5.35
CA THR A 109 10.80 -9.78 5.34
C THR A 109 10.71 -8.25 5.42
N LEU A 110 11.22 -7.65 6.48
CA LEU A 110 11.18 -6.19 6.70
C LEU A 110 12.38 -5.44 6.12
N SER A 111 13.47 -6.13 5.76
CA SER A 111 14.68 -5.52 5.19
C SER A 111 14.44 -4.79 3.86
N PHE A 112 13.34 -5.11 3.18
CA PHE A 112 12.90 -4.46 1.94
C PHE A 112 12.15 -3.15 2.18
N MET A 113 11.77 -2.83 3.42
CA MET A 113 11.01 -1.62 3.71
C MET A 113 11.88 -0.37 3.60
N ARG A 114 11.30 0.68 3.01
CA ARG A 114 11.94 1.97 2.80
C ARG A 114 10.97 3.09 3.17
N PRO A 115 11.47 4.23 3.69
CA PRO A 115 10.62 5.36 4.05
C PRO A 115 10.01 5.98 2.79
N PHE A 116 8.72 6.31 2.87
CA PHE A 116 8.01 6.97 1.78
C PHE A 116 8.68 8.32 1.44
N GLY A 117 8.84 8.60 0.15
CA GLY A 117 9.50 9.78 -0.38
C GLY A 117 11.03 9.79 -0.24
N CYS A 118 11.65 8.68 0.15
CA CYS A 118 13.11 8.54 0.15
C CYS A 118 13.66 8.85 -1.26
N PRO A 119 14.72 9.70 -1.38
CA PRO A 119 15.38 9.94 -2.65
C PRO A 119 15.96 8.65 -3.22
N VAL A 120 15.76 8.44 -4.52
CA VAL A 120 16.25 7.26 -5.24
C VAL A 120 16.94 7.67 -6.53
N THR A 121 17.94 6.88 -6.89
CA THR A 121 18.57 6.88 -8.20
C THR A 121 18.03 5.70 -8.99
N ILE A 122 17.33 5.99 -10.08
CA ILE A 122 16.69 5.02 -10.98
C ILE A 122 17.66 4.72 -12.11
N LEU A 123 18.14 3.48 -12.21
CA LEU A 123 19.01 3.10 -13.32
C LEU A 123 18.17 3.01 -14.61
N ASN A 124 18.57 3.78 -15.62
CA ASN A 124 17.91 3.74 -16.92
C ASN A 124 18.47 2.57 -17.73
N THR A 125 17.65 1.54 -17.96
CA THR A 125 18.02 0.31 -18.68
C THR A 125 17.76 0.40 -20.18
N ILE A 126 17.49 1.59 -20.74
CA ILE A 126 17.26 1.74 -22.18
C ILE A 126 18.60 1.62 -22.92
N ASP A 127 18.72 0.61 -23.79
CA ASP A 127 19.95 0.19 -24.48
C ASP A 127 20.54 1.20 -25.48
N HIS A 128 19.85 2.32 -25.78
CA HIS A 128 20.31 3.32 -26.75
C HIS A 128 20.91 4.59 -26.14
N LEU A 129 21.31 4.57 -24.86
CA LEU A 129 22.01 5.70 -24.26
C LEU A 129 23.41 5.86 -24.88
N SER A 130 23.63 7.00 -25.55
CA SER A 130 24.94 7.40 -26.07
C SER A 130 25.97 7.38 -24.94
N LYS A 131 27.24 7.14 -25.28
CA LYS A 131 28.38 6.86 -24.39
C LYS A 131 28.61 7.87 -23.24
N PHE A 132 27.93 9.02 -23.27
CA PHE A 132 28.07 10.14 -22.33
C PHE A 132 26.76 10.63 -21.68
N ASN A 133 25.59 10.02 -21.93
CA ASN A 133 24.36 10.41 -21.24
C ASN A 133 24.32 9.83 -19.82
N GLY A 134 23.76 10.61 -18.88
CA GLY A 134 23.51 10.18 -17.51
C GLY A 134 22.71 8.89 -17.49
N LYS A 135 23.32 7.80 -17.01
CA LYS A 135 22.72 6.45 -16.98
C LYS A 135 21.65 6.27 -15.91
N ALA A 136 21.33 7.32 -15.16
CA ALA A 136 20.37 7.25 -14.08
C ALA A 136 19.56 8.53 -13.98
N ASP A 137 18.29 8.35 -13.64
CA ASP A 137 17.37 9.40 -13.28
C ASP A 137 17.26 9.53 -11.77
N GLU A 138 16.96 10.73 -11.30
CA GLU A 138 16.62 10.95 -9.90
C GLU A 138 15.10 10.88 -9.71
N GLY A 139 14.70 10.44 -8.52
CA GLY A 139 13.30 10.30 -8.18
C GLY A 139 13.08 10.13 -6.69
N PHE A 140 11.85 9.80 -6.34
CA PHE A 140 11.46 9.51 -4.97
C PHE A 140 10.70 8.19 -4.91
N PHE A 141 10.94 7.43 -3.86
CA PHE A 141 10.18 6.22 -3.57
C PHE A 141 8.75 6.58 -3.19
N VAL A 142 7.76 6.00 -3.87
CA VAL A 142 6.33 6.27 -3.60
C VAL A 142 5.53 5.02 -3.25
N GLY A 143 6.11 3.83 -3.31
CA GLY A 143 5.43 2.66 -2.76
C GLY A 143 5.91 1.33 -3.31
N TYR A 144 5.14 0.28 -3.02
CA TYR A 144 5.48 -1.08 -3.40
C TYR A 144 4.57 -1.57 -4.53
N SER A 145 5.10 -2.32 -5.49
CA SER A 145 4.28 -3.00 -6.49
C SER A 145 3.39 -4.05 -5.82
N PHE A 146 2.17 -4.21 -6.34
CA PHE A 146 1.21 -5.19 -5.82
C PHE A 146 1.53 -6.61 -6.28
N ASN A 147 2.03 -6.76 -7.50
CA ASN A 147 2.19 -8.06 -8.18
C ASN A 147 3.64 -8.54 -8.26
N SER A 148 4.61 -7.67 -7.99
CA SER A 148 6.02 -7.99 -8.15
C SER A 148 6.85 -7.46 -6.98
N LYS A 149 8.06 -8.01 -6.79
CA LYS A 149 9.01 -7.53 -5.78
C LYS A 149 9.76 -6.28 -6.28
N THR A 150 9.04 -5.31 -6.81
CA THR A 150 9.60 -4.05 -7.32
C THR A 150 9.05 -2.88 -6.54
N PHE A 151 9.70 -1.74 -6.70
CA PHE A 151 9.32 -0.49 -6.07
C PHE A 151 8.62 0.40 -7.09
N ARG A 152 7.62 1.14 -6.63
CA ARG A 152 7.01 2.26 -7.34
C ARG A 152 7.81 3.51 -7.00
N VAL A 153 8.33 4.15 -8.04
CA VAL A 153 9.17 5.34 -7.92
C VAL A 153 8.63 6.44 -8.82
N PHE A 154 8.62 7.67 -8.33
CA PHE A 154 8.33 8.84 -9.13
C PHE A 154 9.63 9.34 -9.76
N ASN A 155 9.70 9.31 -11.09
CA ASN A 155 10.85 9.79 -11.83
C ASN A 155 10.72 11.31 -12.03
N SER A 156 11.67 12.07 -11.50
CA SER A 156 11.63 13.54 -11.53
C SER A 156 11.80 14.11 -12.94
N ARG A 157 12.46 13.37 -13.85
CA ARG A 157 12.67 13.76 -15.25
C ARG A 157 11.40 13.57 -16.07
N THR A 158 10.77 12.39 -16.00
CA THR A 158 9.58 12.08 -16.81
C THR A 158 8.27 12.53 -16.16
N ARG A 159 8.29 12.81 -14.84
CA ARG A 159 7.12 13.11 -14.02
C ARG A 159 6.09 11.99 -13.98
N ILE A 160 6.53 10.74 -14.12
CA ILE A 160 5.69 9.55 -14.13
C ILE A 160 6.07 8.64 -12.96
N VAL A 161 5.07 7.95 -12.39
CA VAL A 161 5.30 6.85 -11.45
C VAL A 161 5.52 5.56 -12.23
N GLU A 162 6.67 4.94 -12.04
CA GLU A 162 7.07 3.70 -12.71
C GLU A 162 7.45 2.60 -11.71
N GLU A 163 7.35 1.35 -12.15
CA GLU A 163 7.78 0.19 -11.37
C GLU A 163 9.20 -0.20 -11.77
N ASN A 164 10.14 -0.19 -10.82
CA ASN A 164 11.54 -0.49 -11.09
C ASN A 164 12.17 -1.32 -9.96
N LEU A 165 13.01 -2.28 -10.35
CA LEU A 165 13.80 -3.12 -9.45
C LEU A 165 15.21 -2.55 -9.23
N HIS A 166 15.80 -1.96 -10.27
CA HIS A 166 17.17 -1.46 -10.30
C HIS A 166 17.23 -0.02 -9.80
N ILE A 167 16.85 0.17 -8.53
CA ILE A 167 16.92 1.46 -7.87
C ILE A 167 17.94 1.42 -6.73
N ARG A 168 18.66 2.52 -6.55
CA ARG A 168 19.48 2.75 -5.37
C ARG A 168 18.80 3.78 -4.50
N PHE A 169 18.57 3.44 -3.25
CA PHE A 169 18.10 4.39 -2.25
C PHE A 169 19.29 5.22 -1.79
N SER A 170 19.10 6.54 -1.74
CA SER A 170 20.04 7.38 -1.01
C SER A 170 19.97 6.99 0.46
N GLU A 171 21.11 6.74 1.10
CA GLU A 171 21.13 6.51 2.54
C GLU A 171 20.63 7.78 3.22
N CYS A 172 19.47 7.70 3.87
CA CYS A 172 19.08 8.74 4.81
C CYS A 172 20.09 8.70 5.94
N THR A 173 21.10 9.56 5.92
CA THR A 173 21.82 9.90 7.14
C THR A 173 20.76 10.39 8.11
N PRO A 174 20.58 9.75 9.28
CA PRO A 174 19.69 10.30 10.28
C PRO A 174 20.17 11.72 10.54
N ASN A 175 19.25 12.69 10.51
CA ASN A 175 19.54 14.02 11.02
C ASN A 175 19.91 13.83 12.49
N VAL A 176 21.21 13.75 12.78
CA VAL A 176 21.74 13.92 14.12
C VAL A 176 21.36 15.34 14.47
N VAL A 177 20.27 15.46 15.22
CA VAL A 177 19.97 16.70 15.92
C VAL A 177 21.01 16.76 17.02
N ASP A 178 22.09 17.51 16.77
CA ASP A 178 23.01 17.91 17.82
C ASP A 178 22.20 18.58 18.93
N SER A 179 22.57 18.20 20.16
CA SER A 179 21.88 18.50 21.42
C SER A 179 21.84 19.97 21.79
#